data_AF-A0AAW5H9U2-F1
#
_entry.id   AF-A0AAW5H9U2-F1
#
_cell.length_a   1.000
_cell.length_b   1.000
_cell.length_c   1.000
_cell.angle_alpha   90.00
_cell.angle_beta   90.00
_cell.angle_gamma   90.00
#
_symmetry.space_group_name_H-M   'P 1'
#
loop_
_entity.id
_entity.type
_entity.pdbx_description
1 polymer ?
#
loop_
_entity_poly.entity_id
_entity_poly.type
_entity_poly.pdbx_seq_one_letter_code
_entity_poly.pdbx_strand_id
1 'polypeptide(L)'
;DIDGGDTTPPEAPTNLVIGLAGSQLSGRGEVGTTVQVRDATGNILATGAVTADGTFTVTLDPVVNDGSTLQVTLTDAAGNVSQPGSVTSVDLLPPAQPTDLALAEGVTFTGRGEPGATVQVRDAGDAVIGTGVVGADGLFSLTLSPAQANGEALDVRLVDADGNASAPLQFDAPDITPPEAITNIAVGADGLALSGRGEPGATVEVRDANGTVIGTGVVGANGTFL
;
A
#
# COMPACT_ATOMS: atom_id res chain seq x y z
N ASP A 1 -8.53 -19.95 -63.86
CA ASP A 1 -8.96 -19.50 -62.53
C ASP A 1 -7.69 -19.21 -61.75
N ILE A 2 -7.25 -17.95 -61.79
CA ILE A 2 -5.93 -17.49 -61.31
C ILE A 2 -6.10 -16.26 -60.42
N ASP A 3 -7.22 -16.22 -59.71
CA ASP A 3 -7.64 -15.07 -58.91
C ASP A 3 -6.92 -15.11 -57.56
N GLY A 4 -5.63 -15.43 -57.56
CA GLY A 4 -4.80 -15.61 -56.38
C GLY A 4 -4.93 -14.40 -55.48
N GLY A 5 -5.75 -14.53 -54.44
CA GLY A 5 -6.02 -13.47 -53.49
C GLY A 5 -4.72 -13.00 -52.87
N ASP A 6 -4.73 -11.76 -52.38
CA ASP A 6 -3.60 -11.23 -51.64
C ASP A 6 -3.31 -12.11 -50.41
N THR A 7 -2.08 -12.58 -50.30
CA THR A 7 -1.60 -13.40 -49.18
C THR A 7 -0.49 -12.70 -48.39
N THR A 8 -0.22 -11.42 -48.66
CA THR A 8 0.87 -10.67 -48.03
C THR A 8 0.32 -9.93 -46.82
N PRO A 9 0.74 -10.27 -45.59
CA PRO A 9 0.29 -9.52 -44.43
C PRO A 9 0.84 -8.10 -44.40
N PRO A 10 0.13 -7.17 -43.75
CA PRO A 10 0.68 -5.88 -43.37
C PRO A 10 1.93 -6.03 -42.48
N GLU A 11 2.79 -5.02 -42.50
CA GLU A 11 3.86 -4.87 -41.52
C GLU A 11 3.31 -4.74 -40.10
N ALA A 12 4.11 -5.11 -39.09
CA ALA A 12 3.73 -4.97 -37.69
C ALA A 12 3.44 -3.49 -37.33
N PRO A 13 2.45 -3.22 -36.45
CA PRO A 13 2.20 -1.86 -36.03
C PRO A 13 3.37 -1.29 -35.24
N THR A 14 3.63 0.01 -35.40
CA THR A 14 4.77 0.70 -34.79
C THR A 14 4.33 1.93 -34.00
N ASN A 15 5.24 2.51 -33.21
CA ASN A 15 5.00 3.69 -32.38
C ASN A 15 3.76 3.55 -31.47
N LEU A 16 3.58 2.34 -30.93
CA LEU A 16 2.48 2.04 -30.03
C LEU A 16 2.65 2.81 -28.72
N VAL A 17 1.63 3.56 -28.32
CA VAL A 17 1.60 4.32 -27.06
C VAL A 17 0.21 4.23 -26.45
N ILE A 18 0.13 3.72 -25.22
CA ILE A 18 -1.05 3.87 -24.37
C ILE A 18 -0.95 5.22 -23.65
N GLY A 19 -1.99 6.04 -23.74
CA GLY A 19 -2.05 7.31 -23.02
C GLY A 19 -2.01 7.09 -21.51
N LEU A 20 -1.49 8.06 -20.74
CA LEU A 20 -1.25 7.90 -19.29
C LEU A 20 -2.49 7.45 -18.49
N ALA A 21 -3.69 7.85 -18.90
CA ALA A 21 -4.93 7.44 -18.25
C ALA A 21 -5.40 6.01 -18.61
N GLY A 22 -4.70 5.32 -19.52
CA GLY A 22 -5.02 3.95 -19.94
C GLY A 22 -6.22 3.81 -20.88
N SER A 23 -6.95 4.89 -21.19
CA SER A 23 -8.21 4.85 -21.94
C SER A 23 -8.04 4.91 -23.47
N GLN A 24 -6.81 5.09 -23.97
CA GLN A 24 -6.55 5.28 -25.38
C GLN A 24 -5.21 4.68 -25.77
N LEU A 25 -5.20 3.94 -26.88
CA LEU A 25 -4.00 3.45 -27.54
C LEU A 25 -3.85 4.15 -28.90
N SER A 26 -2.64 4.60 -29.21
CA SER A 26 -2.28 5.18 -30.50
C SER A 26 -1.11 4.42 -31.13
N GLY A 27 -0.98 4.53 -32.45
CA GLY A 27 0.11 3.90 -33.19
C GLY A 27 0.11 4.23 -34.67
N ARG A 28 0.96 3.51 -35.41
CA ARG A 28 1.06 3.57 -36.87
C ARG A 28 0.92 2.20 -37.50
N GLY A 29 0.44 2.18 -38.74
CA GLY A 29 0.23 0.96 -39.52
C GLY A 29 0.02 1.24 -40.99
N GLU A 30 -0.26 0.18 -41.75
CA GLU A 30 -0.65 0.28 -43.15
C GLU A 30 -2.08 0.85 -43.28
N VAL A 31 -2.24 1.85 -44.14
CA VAL A 31 -3.50 2.59 -44.34
C VAL A 31 -4.64 1.67 -44.69
N GLY A 32 -5.80 1.84 -44.05
CA GLY A 32 -7.01 1.09 -44.34
C GLY A 32 -7.07 -0.32 -43.72
N THR A 33 -5.99 -0.77 -43.06
CA THR A 33 -6.02 -2.01 -42.27
C THR A 33 -6.86 -1.84 -41.00
N THR A 34 -7.44 -2.94 -40.54
CA THR A 34 -8.15 -3.02 -39.25
C THR A 34 -7.13 -3.24 -38.14
N VAL A 35 -7.22 -2.45 -37.07
CA VAL A 35 -6.44 -2.62 -35.84
C VAL A 35 -7.20 -3.55 -34.91
N GLN A 36 -6.51 -4.55 -34.34
CA GLN A 36 -7.03 -5.36 -33.23
C GLN A 36 -6.08 -5.27 -32.05
N VAL A 37 -6.63 -4.93 -30.88
CA VAL A 37 -5.89 -4.88 -29.61
C VAL A 37 -6.34 -6.02 -28.73
N ARG A 38 -5.40 -6.78 -28.20
CA ARG A 38 -5.65 -7.94 -27.34
C ARG A 38 -4.88 -7.87 -26.03
N ASP A 39 -5.47 -8.42 -24.98
CA ASP A 39 -4.77 -8.68 -23.73
C ASP A 39 -3.79 -9.88 -23.88
N ALA A 40 -3.01 -10.14 -22.83
CA ALA A 40 -2.04 -11.24 -22.80
C ALA A 40 -2.68 -12.64 -22.91
N THR A 41 -3.98 -12.78 -22.60
CA THR A 41 -4.73 -14.04 -22.73
C THR A 41 -5.37 -14.20 -24.11
N GLY A 42 -5.29 -13.18 -24.96
CA GLY A 42 -5.78 -13.16 -26.32
C GLY A 42 -7.19 -12.59 -26.49
N ASN A 43 -7.84 -12.07 -25.45
CA ASN A 43 -9.16 -11.44 -25.59
C ASN A 43 -9.03 -10.12 -26.35
N ILE A 44 -9.99 -9.83 -27.24
CA ILE A 44 -10.03 -8.54 -27.94
C ILE A 44 -10.56 -7.48 -26.98
N LEU A 45 -9.76 -6.44 -26.75
CA LEU A 45 -10.12 -5.28 -25.93
C LEU A 45 -10.69 -4.14 -26.78
N ALA A 46 -10.13 -3.94 -27.97
CA ALA A 46 -10.55 -2.87 -28.86
C ALA A 46 -10.27 -3.21 -30.33
N THR A 47 -11.03 -2.55 -31.21
CA THR A 47 -10.78 -2.55 -32.66
C THR A 47 -10.78 -1.13 -33.19
N GLY A 48 -10.13 -0.92 -34.32
CA GLY A 48 -10.08 0.36 -35.00
C GLY A 48 -9.63 0.21 -36.44
N ALA A 49 -9.32 1.33 -37.08
CA ALA A 49 -8.77 1.35 -38.43
C ALA A 49 -7.58 2.30 -38.49
N VAL A 50 -6.62 1.96 -39.35
CA VAL A 50 -5.53 2.87 -39.69
C VAL A 50 -6.04 3.91 -40.68
N THR A 51 -5.94 5.18 -40.31
CA THR A 51 -6.37 6.32 -41.11
C THR A 51 -5.47 6.56 -42.32
N ALA A 52 -5.89 7.43 -43.24
CA ALA A 52 -5.19 7.72 -44.49
C ALA A 52 -3.77 8.28 -44.32
N ASP A 53 -3.44 8.82 -43.14
CA ASP A 53 -2.11 9.32 -42.78
C ASP A 53 -1.21 8.24 -42.11
N GLY A 54 -1.67 6.99 -42.07
CA GLY A 54 -0.96 5.85 -41.51
C GLY A 54 -0.94 5.81 -39.98
N THR A 55 -1.78 6.60 -39.31
CA THR A 55 -1.92 6.58 -37.85
C THR A 55 -3.20 5.84 -37.43
N PHE A 56 -3.31 5.48 -36.16
CA PHE A 56 -4.58 5.07 -35.58
C PHE A 56 -4.68 5.52 -34.13
N THR A 57 -5.91 5.58 -33.65
CA THR A 57 -6.22 5.80 -32.24
C THR A 57 -7.46 4.97 -31.91
N VAL A 58 -7.37 4.16 -30.87
CA VAL A 58 -8.46 3.29 -30.39
C VAL A 58 -8.72 3.57 -28.93
N THR A 59 -10.00 3.52 -28.55
CA THR A 59 -10.42 3.67 -27.15
C THR A 59 -10.36 2.30 -26.47
N LEU A 60 -9.82 2.27 -25.26
CA LEU A 60 -9.78 1.09 -24.40
C LEU A 60 -10.86 1.23 -23.32
N ASP A 61 -11.82 0.31 -23.32
CA ASP A 61 -12.88 0.22 -22.31
C ASP A 61 -13.08 -1.28 -21.97
N PRO A 62 -12.67 -1.74 -20.77
CA PRO A 62 -12.16 -0.94 -19.64
C PRO A 62 -10.80 -0.29 -19.91
N VAL A 63 -10.48 0.74 -19.12
CA VAL A 63 -9.16 1.38 -19.14
C VAL A 63 -8.06 0.37 -18.77
N VAL A 64 -6.90 0.48 -19.41
CA VAL A 64 -5.74 -0.38 -19.15
C VAL A 64 -4.63 0.48 -18.55
N ASN A 65 -4.53 0.45 -17.22
CA ASN A 65 -3.63 1.27 -16.41
C ASN A 65 -3.04 0.50 -15.22
N ASP A 66 -2.89 -0.82 -15.37
CA ASP A 66 -2.49 -1.79 -14.35
C ASP A 66 -1.14 -2.45 -14.70
N GLY A 67 -0.30 -1.76 -15.48
CA GLY A 67 0.96 -2.33 -15.99
C GLY A 67 0.80 -3.44 -17.03
N SER A 68 -0.42 -3.74 -17.51
CA SER A 68 -0.65 -4.79 -18.51
C SER A 68 0.05 -4.52 -19.84
N THR A 69 0.53 -5.61 -20.45
CA THR A 69 1.06 -5.59 -21.82
C THR A 69 -0.02 -6.02 -22.81
N LEU A 70 -0.29 -5.17 -23.80
CA LEU A 70 -1.22 -5.41 -24.89
C LEU A 70 -0.48 -5.83 -26.16
N GLN A 71 -1.15 -6.66 -26.96
CA GLN A 71 -0.72 -7.05 -28.30
C GLN A 71 -1.59 -6.37 -29.34
N VAL A 72 -0.98 -5.85 -30.40
CA VAL A 72 -1.67 -5.13 -31.48
C VAL A 72 -1.34 -5.80 -32.80
N THR A 73 -2.36 -6.15 -33.57
CA THR A 73 -2.22 -6.67 -34.94
C THR A 73 -2.99 -5.82 -35.92
N LEU A 74 -2.52 -5.82 -37.16
CA LEU A 74 -3.21 -5.21 -38.30
C LEU A 74 -3.75 -6.32 -39.20
N THR A 75 -4.94 -6.11 -39.76
CA THR A 75 -5.55 -7.02 -40.73
C THR A 75 -5.94 -6.25 -41.98
N ASP A 76 -5.43 -6.67 -43.13
CA ASP A 76 -5.79 -6.06 -44.41
C ASP A 76 -7.20 -6.46 -44.88
N ALA A 77 -7.61 -5.95 -46.04
CA ALA A 77 -8.92 -6.26 -46.63
C ALA A 77 -9.04 -7.72 -47.12
N ALA A 78 -7.91 -8.40 -47.37
CA ALA A 78 -7.86 -9.80 -47.78
C ALA A 78 -7.89 -10.76 -46.58
N GLY A 79 -7.73 -10.25 -45.36
CA GLY A 79 -7.73 -11.00 -44.12
C GLY A 79 -6.35 -11.47 -43.65
N ASN A 80 -5.26 -11.00 -44.27
CA ASN A 80 -3.91 -11.32 -43.82
C ASN A 80 -3.59 -10.52 -42.54
N VAL A 81 -2.97 -11.17 -41.56
CA VAL A 81 -2.70 -10.59 -40.23
C VAL A 81 -1.21 -10.37 -40.04
N SER A 82 -0.84 -9.15 -39.62
CA SER A 82 0.54 -8.77 -39.34
C SER A 82 1.17 -9.59 -38.20
N GLN A 83 2.50 -9.53 -38.07
CA GLN A 83 3.14 -9.85 -36.79
C GLN A 83 2.63 -8.89 -35.69
N PRO A 84 2.55 -9.33 -34.42
CA PRO A 84 2.05 -8.48 -33.35
C PRO A 84 3.10 -7.44 -32.92
N GLY A 85 2.65 -6.22 -32.66
CA GLY A 85 3.38 -5.21 -31.88
C GLY A 85 2.94 -5.26 -30.42
N SER A 86 3.85 -4.93 -29.49
CA SER A 86 3.55 -4.93 -28.05
C SER A 86 3.71 -3.54 -27.44
N VAL A 87 2.92 -3.26 -26.41
CA VAL A 87 2.93 -2.00 -25.65
C VAL A 87 2.42 -2.25 -24.24
N THR A 88 3.07 -1.64 -23.25
CA THR A 88 2.74 -1.79 -21.83
C THR A 88 2.14 -0.49 -21.31
N SER A 89 1.06 -0.58 -20.53
CA SER A 89 0.49 0.58 -19.84
C SER A 89 1.35 0.97 -18.64
N VAL A 90 1.21 2.20 -18.16
CA VAL A 90 1.70 2.57 -16.82
C VAL A 90 0.81 1.87 -15.79
N ASP A 91 1.38 1.45 -14.67
CA ASP A 91 0.59 1.01 -13.51
C ASP A 91 0.25 2.20 -12.61
N LEU A 92 -1.05 2.43 -12.43
CA LEU A 92 -1.62 3.46 -11.58
C LEU A 92 -2.50 2.88 -10.46
N LEU A 93 -2.54 1.55 -10.32
CA LEU A 93 -3.40 0.89 -9.35
C LEU A 93 -2.61 0.65 -8.06
N PRO A 94 -2.96 1.34 -6.95
CA PRO A 94 -2.28 1.09 -5.69
C PRO A 94 -2.65 -0.29 -5.11
N PRO A 95 -1.76 -0.84 -4.27
CA PRO A 95 -2.10 -1.99 -3.44
C PRO A 95 -3.33 -1.73 -2.56
N ALA A 96 -4.02 -2.81 -2.20
CA ALA A 96 -4.99 -2.77 -1.11
C ALA A 96 -4.31 -2.39 0.22
N GLN A 97 -5.09 -1.89 1.19
CA GLN A 97 -4.58 -1.64 2.54
C GLN A 97 -4.01 -2.92 3.17
N PRO A 98 -2.99 -2.81 4.04
CA PRO A 98 -2.50 -3.97 4.76
C PRO A 98 -3.57 -4.49 5.73
N THR A 99 -3.46 -5.76 6.11
CA THR A 99 -4.41 -6.43 7.02
C THR A 99 -3.65 -7.21 8.10
N ASP A 100 -4.38 -7.76 9.08
CA ASP A 100 -3.82 -8.58 10.17
C ASP A 100 -2.64 -7.90 10.91
N LEU A 101 -2.72 -6.59 11.10
CA LEU A 101 -1.69 -5.80 11.76
C LEU A 101 -1.55 -6.19 13.24
N ALA A 102 -0.31 -6.36 13.69
CA ALA A 102 0.02 -6.54 15.09
C ALA A 102 1.37 -5.90 15.43
N LEU A 103 1.48 -5.40 16.66
CA LEU A 103 2.71 -4.82 17.19
C LEU A 103 3.08 -5.54 18.50
N ALA A 104 4.19 -6.26 18.48
CA ALA A 104 4.72 -6.97 19.64
C ALA A 104 5.83 -6.14 20.32
N GLU A 105 5.71 -5.98 21.64
CA GLU A 105 6.67 -5.27 22.50
C GLU A 105 7.00 -3.85 22.01
N GLY A 106 6.08 -3.22 21.27
CA GLY A 106 6.27 -1.92 20.64
C GLY A 106 7.32 -1.86 19.54
N VAL A 107 7.90 -2.99 19.12
CA VAL A 107 9.06 -3.04 18.22
C VAL A 107 8.79 -3.85 16.97
N THR A 108 8.28 -5.07 17.10
CA THR A 108 8.07 -5.96 15.95
C THR A 108 6.68 -5.77 15.38
N PHE A 109 6.61 -5.20 14.18
CA PHE A 109 5.37 -4.94 13.48
C PHE A 109 5.16 -5.96 12.37
N THR A 110 4.01 -6.64 12.40
CA THR A 110 3.67 -7.71 11.45
C THR A 110 2.33 -7.45 10.79
N GLY A 111 2.10 -8.07 9.63
CA GLY A 111 0.81 -8.07 8.99
C GLY A 111 0.83 -8.76 7.63
N ARG A 112 -0.19 -8.48 6.84
CA ARG A 112 -0.36 -8.97 5.47
C ARG A 112 -0.47 -7.84 4.46
N GLY A 113 -0.09 -8.11 3.23
CA GLY A 113 -0.19 -7.17 2.12
C GLY A 113 -0.05 -7.82 0.75
N GLU A 114 0.01 -6.98 -0.28
CA GLU A 114 0.34 -7.41 -1.63
C GLU A 114 1.82 -7.85 -1.72
N PRO A 115 2.11 -9.07 -2.20
CA PRO A 115 3.48 -9.56 -2.35
C PRO A 115 4.38 -8.62 -3.15
N GLY A 116 5.57 -8.35 -2.63
CA GLY A 116 6.55 -7.46 -3.24
C GLY A 116 6.33 -5.97 -2.95
N ALA A 117 5.17 -5.56 -2.42
CA ALA A 117 4.94 -4.18 -2.00
C ALA A 117 5.82 -3.81 -0.80
N THR A 118 6.22 -2.55 -0.74
CA THR A 118 6.94 -1.96 0.39
C THR A 118 5.94 -1.50 1.45
N VAL A 119 6.10 -1.98 2.67
CA VAL A 119 5.37 -1.50 3.85
C VAL A 119 6.05 -0.22 4.37
N GLN A 120 5.29 0.84 4.61
CA GLN A 120 5.75 2.03 5.31
C GLN A 120 4.89 2.26 6.55
N VAL A 121 5.53 2.37 7.71
CA VAL A 121 4.88 2.74 8.98
C VAL A 121 5.38 4.12 9.39
N ARG A 122 4.45 5.05 9.60
CA ARG A 122 4.72 6.43 9.97
C ARG A 122 4.14 6.77 11.33
N ASP A 123 4.82 7.65 12.06
CA ASP A 123 4.29 8.25 13.27
C ASP A 123 3.32 9.40 12.97
N ALA A 124 2.73 9.98 14.02
CA ALA A 124 1.81 11.12 13.91
C ALA A 124 2.45 12.40 13.33
N GLY A 125 3.78 12.46 13.21
CA GLY A 125 4.55 13.53 12.58
C GLY A 125 4.91 13.26 11.12
N ASP A 126 4.30 12.24 10.49
CA ASP A 126 4.57 11.74 9.14
C ASP A 126 5.99 11.16 8.94
N ALA A 127 6.78 10.98 10.01
CA ALA A 127 8.11 10.40 9.90
C ALA A 127 8.01 8.88 9.73
N VAL A 128 8.74 8.31 8.76
CA VAL A 128 8.82 6.85 8.58
C VAL A 128 9.66 6.26 9.71
N ILE A 129 9.01 5.48 10.57
CA ILE A 129 9.63 4.79 11.71
C ILE A 129 9.81 3.29 11.46
N GLY A 130 9.25 2.76 10.37
CA GLY A 130 9.41 1.37 9.96
C GLY A 130 9.23 1.19 8.46
N THR A 131 10.05 0.31 7.87
CA THR A 131 9.91 -0.11 6.48
C THR A 131 10.24 -1.58 6.31
N GLY A 132 9.60 -2.25 5.35
CA GLY A 132 9.80 -3.65 5.05
C GLY A 132 9.18 -4.02 3.71
N VAL A 133 9.36 -5.26 3.28
CA VAL A 133 8.75 -5.79 2.05
C VAL A 133 7.80 -6.91 2.42
N VAL A 134 6.65 -6.96 1.75
CA VAL A 134 5.72 -8.09 1.85
C VAL A 134 6.31 -9.28 1.10
N GLY A 135 6.44 -10.41 1.79
CA GLY A 135 6.93 -11.66 1.23
C GLY A 135 6.01 -12.23 0.14
N ALA A 136 6.52 -13.21 -0.61
CA ALA A 136 5.75 -13.91 -1.64
C ALA A 136 4.52 -14.66 -1.09
N ASP A 137 4.51 -14.96 0.21
CA ASP A 137 3.40 -15.55 0.96
C ASP A 137 2.38 -14.51 1.48
N GLY A 138 2.59 -13.23 1.15
CA GLY A 138 1.74 -12.12 1.55
C GLY A 138 1.94 -11.65 3.00
N LEU A 139 2.97 -12.15 3.72
CA LEU A 139 3.28 -11.75 5.09
C LEU A 139 4.43 -10.74 5.13
N PHE A 140 4.41 -9.84 6.12
CA PHE A 140 5.55 -9.00 6.45
C PHE A 140 5.85 -9.00 7.95
N SER A 141 7.12 -8.76 8.27
CA SER A 141 7.61 -8.49 9.63
C SER A 141 8.72 -7.45 9.53
N LEU A 142 8.59 -6.35 10.28
CA LEU A 142 9.55 -5.25 10.30
C LEU A 142 9.75 -4.73 11.72
N THR A 143 10.80 -3.94 11.90
CA THR A 143 11.15 -3.33 13.19
C THR A 143 10.79 -1.85 13.15
N LEU A 144 10.10 -1.37 14.18
CA LEU A 144 9.87 0.06 14.42
C LEU A 144 11.05 0.67 15.18
N SER A 145 11.49 1.83 14.74
CA SER A 145 12.50 2.65 15.40
C SER A 145 12.11 4.13 15.27
N PRO A 146 11.78 4.82 16.39
CA PRO A 146 11.75 4.31 17.76
C PRO A 146 10.62 3.27 17.99
N ALA A 147 10.70 2.54 19.11
CA ALA A 147 9.61 1.68 19.56
C ALA A 147 8.35 2.50 19.87
N GLN A 148 7.16 1.94 19.68
CA GLN A 148 5.86 2.58 19.89
C GLN A 148 5.07 1.76 20.92
N ALA A 149 4.88 2.29 22.11
CA ALA A 149 4.48 1.52 23.30
C ALA A 149 3.56 2.28 24.27
N ASN A 150 3.03 3.42 23.84
CA ASN A 150 2.35 4.39 24.71
C ASN A 150 1.05 4.92 24.06
N GLY A 151 0.36 4.10 23.27
CA GLY A 151 -0.88 4.49 22.62
C GLY A 151 -0.71 5.36 21.37
N GLU A 152 0.47 5.37 20.75
CA GLU A 152 0.74 6.20 19.57
C GLU A 152 -0.12 5.78 18.37
N ALA A 153 -0.63 6.76 17.63
CA ALA A 153 -1.32 6.51 16.37
C ALA A 153 -0.31 6.41 15.22
N LEU A 154 -0.37 5.31 14.47
CA LEU A 154 0.49 5.02 13.32
C LEU A 154 -0.31 5.08 12.01
N ASP A 155 0.31 5.57 10.93
CA ASP A 155 -0.18 5.50 9.55
C ASP A 155 0.60 4.41 8.80
N VAL A 156 -0.09 3.37 8.35
CA VAL A 156 0.49 2.24 7.62
C VAL A 156 0.04 2.26 6.17
N ARG A 157 1.00 2.16 5.24
CA ARG A 157 0.74 2.08 3.79
C ARG A 157 1.55 0.98 3.15
N LEU A 158 0.99 0.41 2.07
CA LEU A 158 1.73 -0.39 1.12
C LEU A 158 2.01 0.45 -0.13
N VAL A 159 3.20 0.30 -0.70
CA VAL A 159 3.62 0.96 -1.93
C VAL A 159 4.10 -0.11 -2.91
N ASP A 160 3.51 -0.18 -4.09
CA ASP A 160 3.93 -1.13 -5.13
C ASP A 160 5.30 -0.75 -5.75
N ALA A 161 5.72 -1.51 -6.77
CA ALA A 161 6.99 -1.29 -7.46
C ALA A 161 6.99 -0.02 -8.34
N ASP A 162 5.83 0.42 -8.80
CA ASP A 162 5.63 1.61 -9.64
C ASP A 162 5.43 2.90 -8.81
N GLY A 163 5.30 2.76 -7.49
CA GLY A 163 5.22 3.85 -6.53
C GLY A 163 3.79 4.25 -6.15
N ASN A 164 2.77 3.48 -6.54
CA ASN A 164 1.40 3.75 -6.11
C ASN A 164 1.23 3.30 -4.66
N ALA A 165 0.69 4.19 -3.83
CA ALA A 165 0.48 3.94 -2.41
C ALA A 165 -0.97 3.60 -2.10
N SER A 166 -1.19 2.62 -1.23
CA SER A 166 -2.51 2.33 -0.66
C SER A 166 -3.09 3.55 0.06
N ALA A 167 -4.40 3.55 0.29
CA ALA A 167 -5.00 4.44 1.28
C ALA A 167 -4.35 4.23 2.66
N PRO A 168 -4.22 5.28 3.50
CA PRO A 168 -3.65 5.14 4.84
C PRO A 168 -4.51 4.26 5.75
N LEU A 169 -3.88 3.32 6.45
CA LEU A 169 -4.52 2.53 7.50
C LEU A 169 -4.01 2.98 8.88
N GLN A 170 -4.91 3.48 9.71
CA GLN A 170 -4.58 3.84 11.09
C GLN A 170 -4.42 2.59 11.96
N PHE A 171 -3.38 2.57 12.80
CA PHE A 171 -3.14 1.56 13.81
C PHE A 171 -2.75 2.24 15.13
N ASP A 172 -3.47 1.95 16.21
CA ASP A 172 -3.12 2.46 17.54
C ASP A 172 -2.18 1.47 18.24
N ALA A 173 -0.98 1.90 18.59
CA ALA A 173 -0.02 1.10 19.34
C ALA A 173 -0.59 0.74 20.74
N PRO A 174 -0.27 -0.45 21.27
CA PRO A 174 -0.68 -0.78 22.63
C PRO A 174 0.07 0.10 23.63
N ASP A 175 -0.63 0.55 24.67
CA ASP A 175 0.02 1.15 25.83
C ASP A 175 0.51 0.05 26.77
N ILE A 176 1.83 -0.18 26.73
CA ILE A 176 2.53 -1.16 27.56
C ILE A 176 3.56 -0.49 28.47
N THR A 177 3.55 0.84 28.55
CA THR A 177 4.52 1.59 29.34
C THR A 177 3.98 1.73 30.76
N PRO A 178 4.63 1.13 31.78
CA PRO A 178 4.18 1.28 33.16
C PRO A 178 4.37 2.73 33.65
N PRO A 179 3.55 3.18 34.62
CA PRO A 179 3.77 4.46 35.25
C PRO A 179 5.16 4.61 35.85
N GLU A 180 5.70 5.83 35.82
CA GLU A 180 6.96 6.13 36.48
C GLU A 180 6.88 5.81 37.98
N ALA A 181 8.01 5.38 38.54
CA ALA A 181 8.11 5.11 39.97
C ALA A 181 7.75 6.35 40.78
N ILE A 182 6.94 6.16 41.83
CA ILE A 182 6.60 7.23 42.76
C ILE A 182 7.86 7.79 43.45
N THR A 183 7.88 9.09 43.69
CA THR A 183 9.02 9.82 44.31
C THR A 183 8.56 10.69 45.48
N ASN A 184 9.51 11.25 46.24
CA ASN A 184 9.23 12.15 47.38
C ASN A 184 8.27 11.57 48.42
N ILE A 185 8.40 10.26 48.68
CA ILE A 185 7.54 9.56 49.63
C ILE A 185 7.81 10.10 51.04
N ALA A 186 6.75 10.54 51.72
CA ALA A 186 6.81 11.03 53.08
C ALA A 186 5.66 10.47 53.92
N VAL A 187 6.00 9.93 55.09
CA VAL A 187 5.02 9.47 56.09
C VAL A 187 4.63 10.65 56.97
N GLY A 188 3.33 10.84 57.17
CA GLY A 188 2.78 11.87 58.06
C GLY A 188 3.23 11.68 59.51
N ALA A 189 3.20 12.75 60.30
CA ALA A 189 3.68 12.74 61.68
C ALA A 189 2.92 11.76 62.61
N ASP A 190 1.68 11.42 62.25
CA ASP A 190 0.83 10.45 62.94
C ASP A 190 0.99 9.00 62.42
N GLY A 191 1.77 8.79 61.36
CA GLY A 191 1.96 7.50 60.72
C GLY A 191 0.77 7.00 59.90
N LEU A 192 -0.27 7.82 59.72
CA LEU A 192 -1.53 7.43 59.07
C LEU A 192 -1.66 7.92 57.63
N ALA A 193 -0.82 8.86 57.22
CA ALA A 193 -0.82 9.41 55.86
C ALA A 193 0.50 9.11 55.14
N LEU A 194 0.42 8.87 53.83
CA LEU A 194 1.58 8.70 52.96
C LEU A 194 1.42 9.62 51.77
N SER A 195 2.27 10.65 51.69
CA SER A 195 2.28 11.55 50.53
C SER A 195 3.46 11.27 49.62
N GLY A 196 3.36 11.74 48.38
CA GLY A 196 4.44 11.65 47.42
C GLY A 196 4.07 12.24 46.07
N ARG A 197 4.87 11.91 45.06
CA ARG A 197 4.64 12.25 43.66
C ARG A 197 4.58 11.01 42.79
N GLY A 198 3.83 11.09 41.69
CA GLY A 198 3.74 10.03 40.68
C GLY A 198 3.15 10.56 39.38
N GLU A 199 2.85 9.66 38.46
CA GLU A 199 2.15 9.99 37.22
C GLU A 199 0.67 10.34 37.49
N PRO A 200 0.18 11.50 37.01
CA PRO A 200 -1.23 11.89 37.15
C PRO A 200 -2.21 10.80 36.72
N GLY A 201 -3.21 10.52 37.55
CA GLY A 201 -4.23 9.50 37.29
C GLY A 201 -3.81 8.08 37.64
N ALA A 202 -2.51 7.81 37.89
CA ALA A 202 -2.07 6.52 38.39
C ALA A 202 -2.66 6.23 39.78
N THR A 203 -2.96 4.96 40.04
CA THR A 203 -3.38 4.48 41.36
C THR A 203 -2.15 4.15 42.20
N VAL A 204 -2.13 4.64 43.43
CA VAL A 204 -1.11 4.33 44.44
C VAL A 204 -1.68 3.31 45.41
N GLU A 205 -0.93 2.24 45.68
CA GLU A 205 -1.25 1.27 46.73
C GLU A 205 -0.12 1.21 47.75
N VAL A 206 -0.48 1.23 49.03
CA VAL A 206 0.43 1.03 50.16
C VAL A 206 0.19 -0.36 50.71
N ARG A 207 1.25 -1.17 50.85
CA ARG A 207 1.16 -2.55 51.32
C ARG A 207 2.02 -2.79 52.56
N ASP A 208 1.56 -3.65 53.46
CA ASP A 208 2.35 -4.13 54.59
C ASP A 208 3.41 -5.17 54.15
N ALA A 209 4.23 -5.64 55.10
CA ALA A 209 5.29 -6.62 54.84
C ALA A 209 4.78 -8.00 54.37
N ASN A 210 3.48 -8.31 54.58
CA ASN A 210 2.84 -9.54 54.11
C ASN A 210 2.17 -9.36 52.74
N GLY A 211 2.23 -8.15 52.16
CA GLY A 211 1.61 -7.81 50.88
C GLY A 211 0.15 -7.34 50.98
N THR A 212 -0.41 -7.20 52.19
CA THR A 212 -1.78 -6.71 52.40
C THR A 212 -1.86 -5.23 52.04
N VAL A 213 -2.83 -4.83 51.22
CA VAL A 213 -3.07 -3.39 50.97
C VAL A 213 -3.61 -2.73 52.23
N ILE A 214 -2.89 -1.71 52.73
CA ILE A 214 -3.23 -0.93 53.92
C ILE A 214 -3.60 0.52 53.59
N GLY A 215 -3.46 0.94 52.33
CA GLY A 215 -3.88 2.26 51.86
C GLY A 215 -3.93 2.32 50.34
N THR A 216 -4.78 3.19 49.81
CA THR A 216 -4.90 3.45 48.37
C THR A 216 -5.11 4.93 48.13
N GLY A 217 -4.55 5.47 47.06
CA GLY A 217 -4.74 6.84 46.61
C GLY A 217 -4.68 6.96 45.10
N VAL A 218 -5.00 8.13 44.57
CA VAL A 218 -4.80 8.45 43.15
C VAL A 218 -3.90 9.67 43.08
N VAL A 219 -2.93 9.64 42.17
CA VAL A 219 -2.11 10.81 41.91
C VAL A 219 -2.96 11.88 41.25
N GLY A 220 -3.06 13.05 41.88
CA GLY A 220 -3.77 14.19 41.34
C GLY A 220 -3.15 14.73 40.05
N ALA A 221 -3.90 15.54 39.30
CA ALA A 221 -3.44 16.17 38.06
C ALA A 221 -2.14 16.99 38.19
N ASN A 222 -1.83 17.46 39.41
CA ASN A 222 -0.60 18.16 39.74
C ASN A 222 0.58 17.23 40.08
N GLY A 223 0.41 15.92 39.94
CA GLY A 223 1.43 14.91 40.20
C GLY A 223 1.64 14.57 41.68
N THR A 224 0.77 15.00 42.61
CA THR A 224 0.87 14.68 44.04
C THR A 224 -0.20 13.71 44.50
N PHE A 225 0.11 12.84 45.47
CA PHE A 225 -0.87 12.02 46.19
C PHE A 225 -0.71 12.18 47.72
N LEU A 226 -1.74 11.80 48.46
CA LEU A 226 -1.81 11.72 49.93
C LEU A 226 -2.65 10.50 50.33
#